data_AF-A0A2D4VM16-F1
#
_entry.id   AF-A0A2D4VM16-F1
#
_cell.length_a   1.000
_cell.length_b   1.000
_cell.length_c   1.000
_cell.angle_alpha   90.00
_cell.angle_beta   90.00
_cell.angle_gamma   90.00
#
_symmetry.space_group_name_H-M   'P 1'
#
loop_
_entity.id
_entity.type
_entity.pdbx_description
1 polymer ?
#
loop_
_entity_poly.entity_id
_entity_poly.type
_entity_poly.pdbx_seq_one_letter_code
_entity_poly.pdbx_strand_id
1 'polypeptide(L)'
;SGYASIPATIEPVDTASAEVHVTLLTRRQLEIMNATEDLGVEYDLHRIDSSLLYLEDLHASSGLEVDAYISCHGAMRMDGKPVALAAVPQSGHGFQALAQPDMQKRLHDLTAPELPFDDFVAGNIKGEAGRARTLEAIARHCRSE
;
A
#
# COMPACT_ATOMS: atom_id res chain seq x y z
N SER A 1 -8.08 7.35 1.09
CA SER A 1 -6.93 8.10 0.52
C SER A 1 -7.09 9.63 0.58
N GLY A 2 -6.48 10.30 1.56
CA GLY A 2 -6.71 11.73 1.82
C GLY A 2 -6.19 12.71 0.76
N TYR A 3 -5.24 12.32 -0.09
CA TYR A 3 -4.63 13.17 -1.12
C TYR A 3 -4.50 12.43 -2.46
N ALA A 4 -5.50 11.61 -2.76
CA ALA A 4 -5.52 10.71 -3.92
C ALA A 4 -4.36 9.71 -3.97
N SER A 5 -3.73 9.41 -2.82
CA SER A 5 -2.77 8.32 -2.71
C SER A 5 -3.43 6.96 -2.90
N ILE A 6 -2.63 6.01 -3.34
CA ILE A 6 -3.00 4.60 -3.33
C ILE A 6 -2.34 3.99 -2.10
N PRO A 7 -3.10 3.26 -1.25
CA PRO A 7 -2.52 2.49 -0.15
C PRO A 7 -1.39 1.59 -0.67
N ALA A 8 -0.20 1.72 -0.09
CA ALA A 8 0.91 0.82 -0.39
C ALA A 8 0.67 -0.49 0.37
N THR A 9 0.97 -1.63 -0.23
CA THR A 9 0.74 -2.92 0.43
C THR A 9 1.80 -3.95 0.09
N ILE A 10 1.88 -4.99 0.92
CA ILE A 10 2.72 -6.16 0.69
C ILE A 10 1.84 -7.22 0.04
N GLU A 11 2.20 -7.64 -1.17
CA GLU A 11 1.58 -8.76 -1.87
C GLU A 11 2.58 -9.92 -1.94
N PRO A 12 2.22 -11.14 -1.49
CA PRO A 12 3.08 -12.30 -1.63
C PRO A 12 3.34 -12.63 -3.11
N VAL A 13 4.61 -12.66 -3.50
CA VAL A 13 5.04 -13.03 -4.84
C VAL A 13 6.30 -13.88 -4.72
N ASP A 14 6.24 -15.13 -5.17
CA ASP A 14 7.30 -16.13 -4.98
C ASP A 14 8.68 -15.71 -5.51
N THR A 15 8.72 -14.88 -6.54
CA THR A 15 9.96 -14.47 -7.22
C THR A 15 10.40 -13.05 -6.88
N ALA A 16 9.85 -12.44 -5.84
CA ALA A 16 10.12 -11.05 -5.48
C ALA A 16 10.50 -10.90 -4.01
N SER A 17 11.24 -9.84 -3.71
CA SER A 17 11.53 -9.41 -2.35
C SER A 17 11.50 -7.88 -2.24
N ALA A 18 11.26 -7.37 -1.04
CA ALA A 18 11.27 -5.95 -0.74
C ALA A 18 12.06 -5.71 0.54
N GLU A 19 12.86 -4.64 0.57
CA GLU A 19 13.51 -4.16 1.78
C GLU A 19 12.54 -3.24 2.52
N VAL A 20 12.15 -3.65 3.72
CA VAL A 20 11.22 -2.88 4.58
C VAL A 20 11.83 -2.67 5.95
N HIS A 21 11.38 -1.62 6.63
CA HIS A 21 11.77 -1.36 8.01
C HIS A 21 10.75 -1.94 8.99
N VAL A 22 11.24 -2.65 9.99
CA VAL A 22 10.42 -3.12 11.11
C VAL A 22 10.50 -2.10 12.25
N THR A 23 9.35 -1.63 12.70
CA THR A 23 9.26 -0.74 13.86
C THR A 23 8.98 -1.55 15.12
N LEU A 24 9.88 -1.50 16.11
CA LEU A 24 9.70 -2.18 17.38
C LEU A 24 8.84 -1.32 18.31
N LEU A 25 7.62 -1.79 18.58
CA LEU A 25 6.63 -1.06 19.36
C LEU A 25 6.27 -1.80 20.65
N THR A 26 6.05 -1.03 21.71
CA THR A 26 5.28 -1.53 22.86
C THR A 26 3.82 -1.71 22.46
N ARG A 27 3.07 -2.53 23.20
CA ARG A 27 1.62 -2.71 22.98
C ARG A 27 0.87 -1.38 22.95
N ARG A 28 1.22 -0.45 23.84
CA ARG A 28 0.58 0.87 23.91
C ARG A 28 0.87 1.70 22.66
N GLN A 29 2.08 1.64 22.11
CA GLN A 29 2.41 2.35 20.87
C GLN A 29 1.73 1.71 19.66
N LEU A 30 1.61 0.38 19.63
CA LEU A 30 0.86 -0.32 18.59
C LEU A 30 -0.62 0.06 18.60
N GLU A 31 -1.26 0.16 19.77
CA GLU A 31 -2.64 0.65 19.87
C GLU A 31 -2.82 2.06 19.30
N ILE A 32 -1.85 2.95 19.53
CA ILE A 32 -1.87 4.31 19.00
C ILE A 32 -1.71 4.29 17.47
N MET A 33 -0.81 3.46 16.95
CA MET A 33 -0.61 3.29 15.50
C MET A 33 -1.87 2.71 14.83
N ASN A 34 -2.47 1.68 15.43
CA ASN A 34 -3.72 1.09 14.93
C ASN A 34 -4.86 2.12 14.85
N ALA A 35 -4.90 3.10 15.76
CA ALA A 35 -5.93 4.14 15.74
C ALA A 35 -5.79 5.12 14.56
N THR A 36 -4.63 5.19 13.91
CA THR A 36 -4.37 6.12 12.80
C THR A 36 -4.47 5.48 11.42
N GLU A 37 -4.50 4.15 11.33
CA GLU A 37 -4.40 3.39 10.07
C GLU A 37 -5.77 3.02 9.44
N ASP A 38 -6.87 3.56 9.98
CA ASP A 38 -8.24 3.33 9.48
C ASP A 38 -8.55 1.83 9.26
N LEU A 39 -8.31 1.04 10.32
CA LEU A 39 -8.43 -0.41 10.29
C LEU A 39 -9.82 -0.89 9.85
N GLY A 40 -9.85 -1.84 8.92
CA GLY A 40 -11.06 -2.39 8.31
C GLY A 40 -11.65 -1.54 7.18
N VAL A 41 -11.04 -0.40 6.85
CA VAL A 41 -11.43 0.45 5.72
C VAL A 41 -10.34 0.46 4.66
N GLU A 42 -9.15 0.95 4.99
CA GLU A 42 -8.01 1.03 4.06
C GLU A 42 -7.02 -0.12 4.28
N TYR A 43 -6.83 -0.53 5.54
CA TYR A 43 -5.90 -1.59 5.92
C TYR A 43 -6.48 -2.57 6.94
N ASP A 44 -5.98 -3.80 6.90
CA ASP A 44 -6.09 -4.78 7.97
C ASP A 44 -4.71 -5.08 8.55
N LEU A 45 -4.64 -5.34 9.86
CA LEU A 45 -3.39 -5.75 10.50
C LEU A 45 -3.25 -7.27 10.40
N HIS A 46 -2.24 -7.74 9.67
CA HIS A 46 -1.97 -9.17 9.49
C HIS A 46 -0.63 -9.58 10.07
N ARG A 47 -0.62 -10.76 10.70
CA ARG A 47 0.60 -11.46 11.07
C ARG A 47 1.32 -11.94 9.81
N ILE A 48 2.58 -11.57 9.67
CA ILE A 48 3.46 -12.07 8.61
C ILE A 48 4.07 -13.40 9.05
N ASP A 49 4.09 -14.36 8.13
CA ASP A 49 4.82 -15.62 8.33
C ASP A 49 6.31 -15.32 8.45
N SER A 50 6.91 -15.72 9.56
CA SER A 50 8.33 -15.47 9.83
C SER A 50 9.24 -16.20 8.83
N SER A 51 8.77 -17.23 8.12
CA SER A 51 9.53 -17.86 7.04
C SER A 51 9.74 -16.94 5.82
N LEU A 52 8.94 -15.89 5.69
CA LEU A 52 9.04 -14.90 4.61
C LEU A 52 9.96 -13.73 4.97
N LEU A 53 10.50 -13.72 6.21
CA LEU A 53 11.30 -12.61 6.72
C LEU A 53 12.78 -12.99 6.79
N TYR A 54 13.60 -12.09 6.27
CA TYR A 54 15.04 -12.11 6.48
C TYR A 54 15.44 -10.83 7.23
N LEU A 55 16.01 -11.00 8.43
CA LEU A 55 16.44 -9.89 9.29
C LEU A 55 17.96 -9.92 9.38
N GLU A 56 18.63 -8.91 8.83
CA GLU A 56 20.09 -8.87 8.72
C GLU A 56 20.81 -8.87 10.08
N ASP A 57 20.20 -8.30 11.14
CA ASP A 57 20.90 -7.98 12.39
C ASP A 57 20.28 -8.56 13.68
N LEU A 58 19.20 -9.35 13.60
CA LEU A 58 18.64 -9.98 14.81
C LEU A 58 19.24 -11.37 15.03
N HIS A 59 20.18 -11.48 15.98
CA HIS A 59 20.74 -12.75 16.48
C HIS A 59 19.71 -13.73 17.11
N ALA A 60 18.42 -13.42 17.07
CA ALA A 60 17.34 -14.26 17.54
C ALA A 60 16.10 -14.10 16.64
N SER A 61 16.18 -14.63 15.42
CA SER A 61 15.03 -14.74 14.51
C SER A 61 13.99 -15.78 14.95
N SER A 62 14.27 -16.57 16.00
CA SER A 62 13.34 -17.53 16.56
C SER A 62 12.34 -16.83 17.51
N GLY A 63 11.13 -16.57 17.02
CA GLY A 63 9.99 -16.16 17.84
C GLY A 63 9.61 -14.69 17.78
N LEU A 64 10.17 -13.91 16.85
CA LEU A 64 9.67 -12.56 16.58
C LEU A 64 8.32 -12.65 15.86
N GLU A 65 7.31 -12.03 16.46
CA GLU A 65 6.01 -11.83 15.86
C GLU A 65 6.01 -10.49 15.12
N VAL A 66 5.83 -10.51 13.80
CA VAL A 66 5.84 -9.31 12.95
C VAL A 66 4.48 -9.16 12.31
N ASP A 67 3.83 -8.04 12.58
CA ASP A 67 2.56 -7.67 11.96
C ASP A 67 2.81 -6.58 10.90
N ALA A 68 1.99 -6.56 9.86
CA ALA A 68 1.99 -5.51 8.83
C ALA A 68 0.56 -5.07 8.50
N TYR A 69 0.42 -3.80 8.13
CA TYR A 69 -0.83 -3.28 7.57
C TYR A 69 -0.92 -3.68 6.09
N ILE A 70 -1.91 -4.49 5.76
CA ILE A 70 -2.18 -4.98 4.40
C ILE A 70 -3.42 -4.29 3.88
N SER A 71 -3.36 -3.76 2.66
CA SER A 71 -4.46 -2.99 2.07
C SER A 71 -5.66 -3.90 1.87
N CYS A 72 -6.84 -3.44 2.28
CA CYS A 72 -8.10 -4.13 2.03
C CYS A 72 -8.46 -4.22 0.54
N HIS A 73 -7.75 -3.47 -0.31
CA HIS A 73 -7.99 -3.40 -1.75
C HIS A 73 -7.02 -4.25 -2.58
N GLY A 74 -5.94 -4.76 -1.98
CA GLY A 74 -4.84 -5.40 -2.71
C GLY A 74 -3.87 -4.40 -3.36
N ALA A 75 -2.89 -4.91 -4.12
CA ALA A 75 -1.93 -4.07 -4.83
C ALA A 75 -2.51 -3.56 -6.16
N MET A 76 -2.20 -2.31 -6.53
CA MET A 76 -2.60 -1.80 -7.85
C MET A 76 -1.92 -2.61 -8.95
N ARG A 77 -2.71 -2.99 -9.97
CA ARG A 77 -2.23 -3.78 -11.09
C ARG A 77 -2.09 -2.98 -12.39
N MET A 78 -1.05 -3.28 -13.16
CA MET A 78 -0.86 -2.86 -14.55
C MET A 78 -0.60 -4.12 -15.38
N ASP A 79 -1.38 -4.30 -16.45
CA ASP A 79 -1.32 -5.49 -17.31
C ASP A 79 -1.41 -6.81 -16.51
N GLY A 80 -2.27 -6.83 -15.49
CA GLY A 80 -2.50 -7.96 -14.59
C GLY A 80 -1.45 -8.17 -13.50
N LYS A 81 -0.34 -7.41 -13.52
CA LYS A 81 0.76 -7.55 -12.55
C LYS A 81 0.76 -6.43 -11.51
N PRO A 82 1.16 -6.70 -10.25
CA PRO A 82 1.30 -5.65 -9.25
C PRO A 82 2.36 -4.63 -9.67
N VAL A 83 2.14 -3.37 -9.29
CA VAL A 83 3.09 -2.28 -9.50
C VAL A 83 3.95 -2.12 -8.25
N ALA A 84 5.27 -2.14 -8.43
CA ALA A 84 6.23 -1.93 -7.36
C ALA A 84 6.32 -0.44 -6.99
N LEU A 85 6.40 -0.13 -5.69
CA LEU A 85 6.64 1.23 -5.22
C LEU A 85 8.11 1.61 -5.41
N ALA A 86 8.42 2.52 -6.34
CA ALA A 86 9.80 2.84 -6.73
C ALA A 86 10.69 3.39 -5.60
N ALA A 87 10.09 3.90 -4.52
CA ALA A 87 10.81 4.40 -3.35
C ALA A 87 11.36 3.28 -2.44
N VAL A 88 10.91 2.03 -2.63
CA VAL A 88 11.29 0.87 -1.83
C VAL A 88 12.21 -0.02 -2.65
N PRO A 89 13.44 -0.34 -2.16
CA PRO A 89 14.31 -1.31 -2.80
C PRO A 89 13.60 -2.66 -2.91
N GLN A 90 13.45 -3.15 -4.13
CA GLN A 90 12.71 -4.37 -4.44
C GLN A 90 13.47 -5.17 -5.50
N SER A 91 13.40 -6.50 -5.37
CA SER A 91 13.83 -7.44 -6.40
C SER A 91 12.62 -8.17 -6.97
N GLY A 92 12.72 -8.58 -8.23
CA GLY A 92 11.63 -9.28 -8.91
C GLY A 92 11.58 -8.93 -10.39
N HIS A 93 11.33 -9.92 -11.24
CA HIS A 93 11.34 -9.72 -12.68
C HIS A 93 9.95 -9.37 -13.22
N GLY A 94 9.90 -8.31 -14.04
CA GLY A 94 8.72 -7.97 -14.83
C GLY A 94 7.65 -7.19 -14.07
N PHE A 95 7.96 -6.63 -12.90
CA PHE A 95 7.14 -5.60 -12.26
C PHE A 95 7.58 -4.22 -12.74
N GLN A 96 6.60 -3.38 -13.07
CA GLN A 96 6.86 -1.97 -13.28
C GLN A 96 7.01 -1.30 -11.92
N ALA A 97 8.07 -0.49 -11.76
CA ALA A 97 8.25 0.34 -10.58
C ALA A 97 7.80 1.77 -10.89
N LEU A 98 6.88 2.31 -10.09
CA LEU A 98 6.38 3.68 -10.25
C LEU A 98 6.55 4.50 -8.98
N ALA A 99 6.88 5.78 -9.15
CA ALA A 99 6.88 6.72 -8.04
C ALA A 99 5.44 7.11 -7.70
N GLN A 100 5.23 7.57 -6.47
CA GLN A 100 3.91 7.98 -5.99
C GLN A 100 3.22 9.02 -6.91
N PRO A 101 3.89 10.08 -7.41
CA PRO A 101 3.23 11.04 -8.30
C PRO A 101 2.73 10.41 -9.61
N ASP A 102 3.49 9.47 -10.17
CA ASP A 102 3.10 8.76 -11.39
C ASP A 102 1.87 7.88 -11.14
N MET A 103 1.83 7.21 -9.98
CA MET A 103 0.67 6.42 -9.54
C MET A 103 -0.58 7.29 -9.34
N GLN A 104 -0.43 8.45 -8.70
CA GLN A 104 -1.52 9.40 -8.50
C GLN A 104 -2.04 9.93 -9.84
N LYS A 105 -1.14 10.29 -10.76
CA LYS A 105 -1.51 10.74 -12.10
C LYS A 105 -2.20 9.63 -12.88
N ARG A 106 -1.75 8.38 -12.75
CA ARG A 106 -2.40 7.23 -13.37
C ARG A 106 -3.84 7.04 -12.86
N LEU A 107 -4.02 7.11 -11.54
CA LEU A 107 -5.34 7.02 -10.91
C LEU A 107 -6.25 8.15 -11.38
N HIS A 108 -5.74 9.37 -11.46
CA HIS A 108 -6.44 10.52 -12.05
C HIS A 108 -6.91 10.22 -13.48
N ASP A 109 -6.00 9.79 -14.35
CA ASP A 109 -6.30 9.55 -15.77
C ASP A 109 -7.34 8.42 -15.97
N LEU A 110 -7.46 7.51 -14.99
CA LEU A 110 -8.45 6.42 -15.00
C LEU A 110 -9.83 6.83 -14.46
N THR A 111 -9.93 7.91 -13.69
CA THR A 111 -11.11 8.17 -12.85
C THR A 111 -11.76 9.52 -13.07
N ALA A 112 -10.97 10.53 -13.39
CA ALA A 112 -11.44 11.88 -13.62
C ALA A 112 -10.53 12.63 -14.60
N PRO A 113 -10.21 12.09 -15.80
CA PRO A 113 -9.30 12.72 -16.76
C PRO A 113 -9.77 14.09 -17.24
N GLU A 114 -11.05 14.41 -17.08
CA GLU A 114 -11.66 15.69 -17.41
C GLU A 114 -11.34 16.81 -16.39
N LEU A 115 -10.92 16.45 -15.18
CA LEU A 115 -10.51 17.41 -14.17
C LEU A 115 -9.03 17.79 -14.35
N PRO A 116 -8.63 19.02 -13.99
CA PRO A 116 -7.23 19.30 -13.75
C PRO A 116 -6.71 18.45 -12.59
N PHE A 117 -5.47 17.94 -12.71
CA PHE A 117 -4.88 17.06 -11.70
C PHE A 117 -4.89 17.66 -10.28
N ASP A 118 -4.56 18.96 -10.16
CA ASP A 118 -4.55 19.65 -8.87
C ASP A 118 -5.96 19.74 -8.25
N ASP A 119 -6.99 19.91 -9.08
CA ASP A 119 -8.38 19.94 -8.62
C ASP A 119 -8.85 18.55 -8.18
N PHE A 120 -8.40 17.50 -8.85
CA PHE A 120 -8.62 16.11 -8.43
C PHE A 120 -7.98 15.83 -7.07
N VAL A 121 -6.71 16.20 -6.87
CA VAL A 121 -6.03 16.03 -5.58
C VAL A 121 -6.70 16.87 -4.49
N ALA A 122 -7.00 18.14 -4.76
CA ALA A 122 -7.69 19.01 -3.82
C ALA A 122 -9.09 18.49 -3.46
N GLY A 123 -9.81 17.90 -4.43
CA GLY A 123 -11.11 17.28 -4.20
C GLY A 123 -11.04 16.10 -3.24
N ASN A 124 -9.97 15.29 -3.30
CA ASN A 124 -9.70 14.21 -2.35
C ASN A 124 -9.35 14.72 -0.95
N ILE A 125 -8.65 15.85 -0.85
CA ILE A 125 -8.30 16.48 0.44
C ILE A 125 -9.54 17.11 1.10
N LYS A 126 -10.41 17.72 0.31
CA LYS A 126 -11.49 18.57 0.83
C LYS A 126 -12.83 17.85 1.00
N GLY A 127 -13.09 16.76 0.28
CA GLY A 127 -14.45 16.22 0.17
C GLY A 127 -14.56 14.70 0.22
N GLU A 128 -15.58 14.23 0.94
CA GLU A 128 -15.97 12.82 1.00
C GLU A 128 -16.31 12.26 -0.39
N ALA A 129 -16.98 13.03 -1.24
CA ALA A 129 -17.31 12.61 -2.60
C ALA A 129 -16.05 12.37 -3.47
N GLY A 130 -15.00 13.16 -3.28
CA GLY A 130 -13.72 12.95 -3.98
C GLY A 130 -13.06 11.65 -3.54
N ARG A 131 -12.97 11.45 -2.22
CA ARG A 131 -12.42 10.22 -1.62
C ARG A 131 -13.18 8.98 -2.05
N ALA A 132 -14.51 9.02 -2.02
CA ALA A 132 -15.35 7.89 -2.39
C ALA A 132 -15.12 7.45 -3.84
N ARG A 133 -15.06 8.40 -4.81
CA ARG A 133 -14.74 8.09 -6.21
C ARG A 133 -13.37 7.43 -6.36
N THR A 134 -12.37 7.99 -5.69
CA THR A 134 -11.00 7.47 -5.72
C THR A 134 -10.90 6.08 -5.11
N LEU A 135 -11.55 5.86 -3.96
CA LEU A 135 -11.57 4.57 -3.28
C LEU A 135 -12.26 3.50 -4.13
N GLU A 136 -13.38 3.83 -4.78
CA GLU A 136 -14.06 2.92 -5.70
C GLU A 136 -13.14 2.49 -6.85
N ALA A 137 -12.39 3.44 -7.41
CA ALA A 137 -11.45 3.16 -8.48
C ALA A 137 -10.25 2.32 -8.01
N ILE A 138 -9.68 2.61 -6.85
CA ILE A 138 -8.63 1.79 -6.22
C ILE A 138 -9.16 0.37 -6.06
N ALA A 139 -10.35 0.20 -5.48
CA ALA A 139 -10.93 -1.11 -5.28
C ALA A 139 -11.18 -1.85 -6.60
N ARG A 140 -11.45 -1.15 -7.71
CA ARG A 140 -11.61 -1.77 -9.05
C ARG A 140 -10.28 -2.21 -9.66
N HIS A 141 -9.20 -1.45 -9.46
CA HIS A 141 -7.91 -1.65 -10.13
C HIS A 141 -6.87 -2.38 -9.28
N CYS A 142 -7.13 -2.61 -7.99
CA CYS A 142 -6.26 -3.34 -7.09
C CYS A 142 -6.70 -4.79 -6.83
N ARG A 143 -7.98 -5.13 -7.03
CA ARG A 143 -8.46 -6.51 -6.86
C ARG A 143 -7.90 -7.40 -7.97
N SER A 144 -7.30 -8.53 -7.60
CA SER A 144 -7.19 -9.69 -8.51
C SER A 144 -8.59 -10.28 -8.68
N GLU A 145 -8.97 -10.61 -9.91
CA GLU A 145 -10.07 -11.58 -10.11
C GLU A 145 -9.68 -12.95 -9.54
#